data_AF-A0A2V6HVF4-F1
#
_entry.id   AF-A0A2V6HVF4-F1
#
_cell.length_a   1.000
_cell.length_b   1.000
_cell.length_c   1.000
_cell.angle_alpha   90.00
_cell.angle_beta   90.00
_cell.angle_gamma   90.00
#
_symmetry.space_group_name_H-M   'P 1'
#
loop_
_entity.id
_entity.type
_entity.pdbx_description
1 polymer ?
#
loop_
_entity_poly.entity_id
_entity_poly.type
_entity_poly.pdbx_seq_one_letter_code
_entity_poly.pdbx_strand_id
1 'polypeptide(L)'
;ERISRLIQIQADKREDIETCYSGDIAAIVGIKNITTGDTLCDEDHPILLEPPSFPDPVISMAIEPKTKLDQEKMATALQRLSEEDPTFWVYTHEDTGQTIIAGMGELHLEIIRDRMFREFKVDANAGKPQIAYRETITTNAHGVGK
;
A
#
# COMPACT_ATOMS: atom_id res chain seq x y z
N GLU A 1 -13.60 -11.28 -14.16
CA GLU A 1 -14.23 -10.28 -13.24
C GLU A 1 -15.43 -9.64 -13.89
N ARG A 2 -16.49 -9.28 -13.15
CA ARG A 2 -17.70 -8.66 -13.74
C ARG A 2 -17.68 -7.15 -13.57
N ILE A 3 -17.57 -6.43 -14.68
CA ILE A 3 -17.67 -4.97 -14.72
C ILE A 3 -19.14 -4.58 -14.57
N SER A 4 -19.44 -3.79 -13.53
CA SER A 4 -20.82 -3.35 -13.26
C SER A 4 -21.05 -1.89 -13.62
N ARG A 5 -20.09 -1.01 -13.32
CA ARG A 5 -20.19 0.43 -13.56
C ARG A 5 -18.83 1.01 -13.91
N LEU A 6 -18.80 1.81 -14.98
CA LEU A 6 -17.62 2.54 -15.44
C LEU A 6 -17.88 4.04 -15.30
N ILE A 7 -16.88 4.76 -14.80
CA ILE A 7 -16.94 6.21 -14.57
C ILE A 7 -15.73 6.85 -15.22
N GLN A 8 -15.96 7.89 -16.01
CA GLN A 8 -14.92 8.80 -16.46
C GLN A 8 -14.91 10.04 -15.57
N ILE A 9 -13.72 10.39 -15.06
CA ILE A 9 -13.54 11.57 -14.22
C ILE A 9 -12.77 12.60 -15.03
N GLN A 10 -13.40 13.75 -15.27
CA GLN A 10 -12.77 14.88 -15.94
C GLN A 10 -12.81 16.10 -15.03
N ALA A 11 -11.67 16.41 -14.41
CA ALA A 11 -11.52 17.46 -13.40
C ALA A 11 -12.53 17.30 -12.24
N ASP A 12 -13.63 18.03 -12.26
CA ASP A 12 -14.69 18.03 -11.26
C ASP A 12 -15.94 17.23 -11.69
N LYS A 13 -16.04 16.85 -12.98
CA LYS A 13 -17.18 16.11 -13.52
C LYS A 13 -16.97 14.61 -13.45
N ARG A 14 -18.04 13.91 -13.08
CA ARG A 14 -18.13 12.46 -13.05
C ARG A 14 -19.21 12.04 -14.03
N GLU A 15 -18.83 11.34 -15.09
CA GLU A 15 -19.75 10.86 -16.11
C GLU A 15 -19.74 9.34 -16.12
N ASP A 16 -20.93 8.74 -16.06
CA ASP A 16 -21.11 7.29 -16.21
C ASP A 16 -21.03 6.93 -17.69
N ILE A 17 -20.11 6.04 -18.03
CA ILE A 17 -19.90 5.58 -19.42
C ILE A 17 -20.27 4.09 -19.53
N GLU A 18 -20.74 3.67 -20.70
CA GLU A 18 -21.07 2.26 -20.97
C GLU A 18 -19.86 1.50 -21.55
N THR A 19 -19.01 2.19 -22.32
CA THR A 19 -17.88 1.58 -23.02
C THR A 19 -16.63 2.45 -22.89
N CYS A 20 -15.48 1.82 -22.62
CA CYS A 20 -14.16 2.44 -22.59
C CYS A 20 -13.31 1.86 -23.72
N TYR A 21 -12.70 2.69 -24.56
CA TYR A 21 -11.91 2.23 -25.70
C TYR A 21 -10.42 2.16 -25.37
N SER A 22 -9.63 1.55 -26.26
CA SER A 22 -8.17 1.46 -26.09
C SER A 22 -7.54 2.85 -26.02
N GLY A 23 -6.79 3.12 -24.95
CA GLY A 23 -6.12 4.40 -24.71
C GLY A 23 -6.88 5.34 -23.78
N ASP A 24 -8.14 5.03 -23.46
CA ASP A 24 -8.92 5.78 -22.48
C ASP A 24 -8.61 5.34 -21.04
N ILE A 25 -8.77 6.27 -20.10
CA ILE A 25 -8.63 6.02 -18.67
C ILE A 25 -10.01 6.19 -18.03
N ALA A 26 -10.50 5.13 -17.40
CA ALA A 26 -11.76 5.11 -16.67
C ALA A 26 -11.61 4.37 -15.34
N ALA A 27 -12.48 4.69 -14.38
CA ALA A 27 -12.56 4.03 -13.09
C ALA A 27 -13.66 2.96 -13.11
N ILE A 28 -13.34 1.76 -12.65
CA ILE A 28 -14.32 0.68 -12.47
C ILE A 28 -14.76 0.64 -11.02
N VAL A 29 -16.07 0.64 -10.77
CA VAL A 29 -16.61 0.58 -9.41
C VAL A 29 -17.06 -0.84 -9.07
N GLY A 30 -16.71 -1.31 -7.87
CA GLY A 30 -17.25 -2.53 -7.28
C GLY A 30 -16.44 -3.81 -7.53
N ILE A 31 -15.19 -3.68 -7.97
CA ILE A 31 -14.28 -4.83 -8.04
C ILE A 31 -13.67 -5.09 -6.66
N LYS A 32 -13.57 -6.37 -6.28
CA LYS A 32 -13.13 -6.78 -4.93
C LYS A 32 -11.69 -7.29 -4.86
N ASN A 33 -11.19 -7.90 -5.92
CA ASN A 33 -9.92 -8.63 -5.91
C ASN A 33 -8.92 -8.03 -6.92
N ILE A 34 -8.89 -6.70 -7.06
CA ILE A 34 -7.93 -6.02 -7.92
C ILE A 34 -7.16 -5.02 -7.07
N THR A 35 -5.85 -5.09 -7.22
CA THR A 35 -4.88 -4.18 -6.60
C THR A 35 -4.18 -3.35 -7.66
N THR A 36 -3.50 -2.30 -7.21
CA THR A 36 -2.71 -1.44 -8.10
C THR A 36 -1.57 -2.23 -8.75
N GLY A 37 -1.61 -2.36 -10.08
CA GLY A 37 -0.62 -3.11 -10.86
C GLY A 37 -1.16 -4.36 -11.54
N ASP A 38 -2.38 -4.80 -11.21
CA ASP A 38 -3.01 -5.94 -11.87
C ASP A 38 -3.44 -5.63 -13.31
N THR A 39 -3.35 -6.63 -14.18
CA THR A 39 -3.75 -6.52 -15.58
C THR A 39 -5.12 -7.14 -15.81
N LEU A 40 -6.05 -6.36 -16.35
CA LEU A 40 -7.32 -6.86 -16.88
C LEU A 40 -7.17 -7.20 -18.36
N CYS A 41 -7.38 -8.47 -18.72
CA CYS A 41 -7.32 -8.95 -20.09
C CYS A 41 -8.57 -9.77 -20.45
N ASP A 42 -8.70 -10.08 -21.73
CA ASP A 42 -9.74 -10.96 -22.26
C ASP A 42 -9.48 -12.41 -21.81
N GLU A 43 -10.55 -13.15 -21.49
CA GLU A 43 -10.45 -14.53 -20.99
C GLU A 43 -9.84 -15.50 -22.03
N ASP A 44 -10.07 -15.26 -23.33
CA ASP A 44 -9.54 -16.08 -24.41
C ASP A 44 -8.09 -15.68 -24.79
N HIS A 45 -7.62 -14.52 -24.33
CA HIS A 45 -6.28 -14.01 -24.64
C HIS A 45 -5.58 -13.44 -23.39
N PRO A 46 -5.10 -14.32 -22.49
CA PRO A 46 -4.46 -13.87 -21.26
C PRO A 46 -3.12 -13.19 -21.56
N ILE A 47 -3.01 -11.92 -21.16
CA ILE A 47 -1.78 -11.15 -21.21
C ILE A 47 -1.51 -10.60 -19.81
N LEU A 48 -0.27 -10.74 -19.36
CA LEU A 48 0.23 -10.06 -18.16
C LEU A 48 1.08 -8.88 -18.60
N LEU A 49 0.68 -7.66 -18.25
CA LEU A 49 1.53 -6.50 -18.42
C LEU A 49 2.55 -6.45 -17.28
N GLU A 50 3.71 -5.88 -17.56
CA GLU A 50 4.78 -5.76 -16.56
C GLU A 50 4.30 -4.83 -15.43
N PRO A 51 4.25 -5.32 -14.18
CA PRO A 51 3.83 -4.50 -13.07
C PRO A 51 4.85 -3.39 -12.82
N PRO A 52 4.41 -2.20 -12.35
CA PRO A 52 5.34 -1.14 -11.99
C PRO A 52 6.30 -1.62 -10.90
N SER A 53 7.60 -1.42 -11.12
CA SER A 53 8.61 -1.67 -10.08
C SER A 53 8.53 -0.57 -9.02
N PHE A 54 8.16 -0.92 -7.79
CA PHE A 54 8.17 0.02 -6.67
C PHE A 54 9.53 0.00 -5.96
N PRO A 55 10.11 1.16 -5.64
CA PRO A 55 11.32 1.22 -4.83
C PRO A 55 11.00 0.80 -3.39
N ASP A 56 12.01 0.25 -2.72
CA ASP A 56 11.90 -0.11 -1.31
C ASP A 56 11.65 1.12 -0.42
N PRO A 57 10.85 1.00 0.65
CA PRO A 57 10.57 2.11 1.55
C PRO A 57 11.85 2.60 2.25
N VAL A 58 12.01 3.92 2.32
CA VAL A 58 13.22 4.57 2.87
C VAL A 58 13.07 4.98 4.33
N ILE A 59 11.83 5.08 4.81
CA ILE A 59 11.53 5.54 6.17
C ILE A 59 10.55 4.56 6.83
N SER A 60 10.77 4.30 8.11
CA SER A 60 9.91 3.46 8.94
C SER A 60 9.51 4.20 10.21
N MET A 61 8.38 3.82 10.80
CA MET A 61 7.87 4.40 12.03
C MET A 61 7.15 3.30 12.82
N ALA A 62 7.43 3.22 14.11
CA ALA A 62 6.69 2.34 15.00
C ALA A 62 5.34 2.97 15.35
N ILE A 63 4.28 2.17 15.32
CA ILE A 63 2.94 2.56 15.76
C ILE A 63 2.43 1.59 16.82
N GLU A 64 1.93 2.14 17.92
CA GLU A 64 1.43 1.38 19.06
C GLU A 64 -0.03 1.74 19.35
N PRO A 65 -0.95 0.77 19.40
CA PRO A 65 -2.34 1.04 19.76
C PRO A 65 -2.43 1.33 21.27
N LYS A 66 -3.27 2.31 21.66
CA LYS A 66 -3.47 2.61 23.09
C LYS A 66 -4.35 1.58 23.79
N THR A 67 -5.29 0.97 23.06
CA THR A 67 -6.24 0.00 23.60
C THR A 67 -6.31 -1.27 22.73
N LYS A 68 -6.79 -2.37 23.30
CA LYS A 68 -7.03 -3.62 22.54
C LYS A 68 -8.08 -3.43 21.44
N LEU A 69 -9.08 -2.57 21.66
CA LEU A 69 -10.07 -2.25 20.63
C LEU A 69 -9.44 -1.48 19.47
N ASP A 70 -8.48 -0.61 19.76
CA ASP A 70 -7.75 0.13 18.73
C ASP A 70 -6.77 -0.77 17.96
N GLN A 71 -6.28 -1.85 18.57
CA GLN A 71 -5.43 -2.83 17.87
C GLN A 71 -6.15 -3.49 16.70
N GLU A 72 -7.39 -3.94 16.89
CA GLU A 72 -8.20 -4.55 15.83
C GLU A 72 -8.57 -3.54 14.72
N LYS A 73 -8.94 -2.32 15.13
CA LYS A 73 -9.23 -1.25 14.17
C LYS A 73 -7.99 -0.81 13.39
N MET A 74 -6.84 -0.73 14.05
CA MET A 74 -5.56 -0.39 13.44
C MET A 74 -5.18 -1.44 12.40
N ALA A 75 -5.28 -2.73 12.73
CA ALA A 75 -5.01 -3.81 11.77
C ALA A 75 -5.92 -3.71 10.53
N THR A 76 -7.22 -3.46 10.73
CA THR A 76 -8.18 -3.30 9.64
C THR A 76 -7.89 -2.05 8.79
N ALA A 77 -7.52 -0.94 9.43
CA ALA A 77 -7.18 0.31 8.75
C ALA A 77 -5.91 0.19 7.92
N LEU A 78 -4.85 -0.36 8.51
CA LEU A 78 -3.57 -0.59 7.85
C LEU A 78 -3.70 -1.54 6.65
N GLN A 79 -4.52 -2.58 6.77
CA GLN A 79 -4.79 -3.49 5.65
C GLN A 79 -5.44 -2.76 4.48
N ARG A 80 -6.49 -1.96 4.72
CA ARG A 80 -7.13 -1.19 3.64
C ARG A 80 -6.20 -0.16 3.01
N LEU A 81 -5.36 0.49 3.81
CA LEU A 81 -4.38 1.46 3.31
C LEU A 81 -3.28 0.79 2.47
N SER A 82 -2.88 -0.43 2.83
CA SER A 82 -1.92 -1.23 2.05
C SER A 82 -2.51 -1.74 0.74
N GLU A 83 -3.81 -2.04 0.70
CA GLU A 83 -4.53 -2.38 -0.55
C GLU A 83 -4.64 -1.18 -1.50
N GLU A 84 -4.74 0.04 -0.96
CA GLU A 84 -4.77 1.28 -1.75
C GLU A 84 -3.37 1.67 -2.28
N ASP A 85 -2.33 1.52 -1.46
CA ASP A 85 -0.96 1.92 -1.79
C ASP A 85 0.04 0.75 -1.66
N PRO A 86 0.52 0.17 -2.77
CA PRO A 86 1.49 -0.92 -2.76
C PRO A 86 2.89 -0.50 -2.27
N THR A 87 3.17 0.80 -2.18
CA THR A 87 4.44 1.33 -1.65
C THR A 87 4.46 1.43 -0.12
N PHE A 88 3.31 1.18 0.52
CA PHE A 88 3.17 1.21 1.97
C PHE A 88 3.26 -0.20 2.55
N TRP A 89 4.23 -0.39 3.45
CA TRP A 89 4.55 -1.69 4.03
C TRP A 89 4.23 -1.70 5.51
N VAL A 90 3.64 -2.79 5.98
CA VAL A 90 3.29 -2.99 7.38
C VAL A 90 3.81 -4.35 7.82
N TYR A 91 4.56 -4.37 8.91
CA TYR A 91 5.03 -5.60 9.51
C TYR A 91 5.11 -5.47 11.03
N THR A 92 5.02 -6.59 11.73
CA THR A 92 5.17 -6.63 13.19
C THR A 92 6.57 -7.12 13.52
N HIS A 93 7.28 -6.38 14.36
CA HIS A 93 8.60 -6.78 14.83
C HIS A 93 8.46 -7.83 15.92
N GLU A 94 9.03 -9.02 15.73
CA GLU A 94 8.85 -10.15 16.67
C GLU A 94 9.49 -9.88 18.04
N ASP A 95 10.66 -9.23 18.08
CA ASP A 95 11.38 -8.95 19.33
C ASP A 95 10.71 -7.90 20.23
N THR A 96 10.16 -6.83 19.64
CA THR A 96 9.54 -5.73 20.40
C THR A 96 8.02 -5.86 20.48
N GLY A 97 7.41 -6.71 19.65
CA GLY A 97 5.95 -6.83 19.51
C GLY A 97 5.30 -5.58 18.90
N GLN A 98 6.07 -4.63 18.41
CA GLN A 98 5.58 -3.36 17.87
C GLN A 98 5.20 -3.51 16.40
N THR A 99 4.16 -2.79 15.98
CA THR A 99 3.80 -2.69 14.55
C THR A 99 4.64 -1.58 13.92
N ILE A 100 5.33 -1.88 12.84
CA ILE A 100 6.15 -0.93 12.09
C ILE A 100 5.48 -0.67 10.74
N ILE A 101 5.31 0.60 10.44
CA ILE A 101 4.85 1.08 9.15
C ILE A 101 6.04 1.66 8.39
N ALA A 102 6.15 1.36 7.11
CA ALA A 102 7.24 1.83 6.26
C ALA A 102 6.69 2.42 4.95
N GLY A 103 7.32 3.49 4.48
CA GLY A 103 6.88 4.21 3.29
C GLY A 103 8.01 4.97 2.61
N MET A 104 7.62 5.72 1.58
CA MET A 104 8.57 6.44 0.71
C MET A 104 9.09 7.77 1.29
N GLY A 105 8.48 8.31 2.35
CA GLY A 105 8.90 9.58 2.93
C GLY A 105 8.11 9.99 4.15
N GLU A 106 8.57 11.04 4.83
CA GLU A 106 7.97 11.55 6.07
C GLU A 106 6.53 12.02 5.85
N LEU A 107 6.28 12.78 4.77
CA LEU A 107 4.94 13.26 4.42
C LEU A 107 3.98 12.09 4.14
N HIS A 108 4.47 11.02 3.49
CA HIS A 108 3.66 9.84 3.22
C HIS A 108 3.21 9.21 4.56
N LEU A 109 4.13 8.95 5.48
CA LEU A 109 3.78 8.41 6.80
C LEU A 109 2.87 9.36 7.60
N GLU A 110 3.03 10.67 7.47
CA GLU A 110 2.18 11.65 8.15
C GLU A 110 0.73 11.62 7.65
N ILE A 111 0.53 11.51 6.34
CA ILE A 111 -0.81 11.41 5.74
C ILE A 111 -1.47 10.10 6.16
N ILE A 112 -0.74 8.98 6.12
CA ILE A 112 -1.25 7.67 6.57
C ILE A 112 -1.68 7.73 8.03
N ARG A 113 -0.86 8.34 8.89
CA ARG A 113 -1.20 8.59 10.29
C ARG A 113 -2.50 9.40 10.41
N ASP A 114 -2.61 10.53 9.72
CA ASP A 114 -3.79 11.40 9.79
C ASP A 114 -5.05 10.68 9.28
N ARG A 115 -4.95 9.91 8.19
CA ARG A 115 -6.06 9.08 7.68
C ARG A 115 -6.51 8.04 8.70
N MET A 116 -5.60 7.34 9.37
CA MET A 116 -5.97 6.39 10.44
C MET A 116 -6.73 7.06 11.59
N PHE A 117 -6.28 8.24 12.04
CA PHE A 117 -6.97 8.97 13.11
C PHE A 117 -8.33 9.50 12.67
N ARG A 118 -8.45 10.04 11.46
CA ARG A 118 -9.68 10.69 10.97
C ARG A 118 -10.71 9.70 10.43
N GLU A 119 -10.31 8.81 9.54
CA GLU A 119 -11.21 7.89 8.85
C GLU A 119 -11.60 6.71 9.75
N PHE A 120 -10.63 6.12 10.44
CA PHE A 120 -10.81 4.89 11.21
C PHE A 120 -10.97 5.12 12.72
N LYS A 121 -10.79 6.37 13.19
CA LYS A 121 -10.89 6.75 14.61
C LYS A 121 -10.04 5.85 15.51
N VAL A 122 -8.83 5.52 15.04
CA VAL A 122 -7.86 4.69 15.76
C VAL A 122 -7.04 5.58 16.65
N ASP A 123 -7.01 5.31 17.95
CA ASP A 123 -6.17 6.01 18.90
C ASP A 123 -4.83 5.26 19.08
N ALA A 124 -3.79 5.72 18.39
CA ALA A 124 -2.45 5.14 18.43
C ALA A 124 -1.38 6.16 18.83
N ASN A 125 -0.23 5.68 19.29
CA ASN A 125 0.97 6.47 19.49
C ASN A 125 1.95 6.19 18.34
N ALA A 126 2.47 7.24 17.74
CA ALA A 126 3.48 7.15 16.69
C ALA A 126 4.87 7.44 17.28
N GLY A 127 5.81 6.54 17.02
CA GLY A 127 7.22 6.74 17.32
C GLY A 127 7.88 7.76 16.40
N LYS A 128 9.17 8.02 16.62
CA LYS A 128 9.95 8.85 15.70
C LYS A 128 10.21 8.09 14.39
N PRO A 129 10.17 8.76 13.23
CA PRO A 129 10.57 8.13 11.99
C PRO A 129 12.05 7.74 12.04
N GLN A 130 12.35 6.54 11.58
CA GLN A 130 13.69 5.98 11.44
C GLN A 130 14.02 5.78 9.96
N ILE A 131 15.28 5.96 9.61
CA ILE A 131 15.77 5.76 8.25
C ILE A 131 16.08 4.29 8.06
N ALA A 132 15.65 3.70 6.94
CA ALA A 132 15.99 2.34 6.56
C ALA A 132 17.45 2.30 6.08
N TYR A 133 18.38 2.01 6.99
CA TYR A 133 19.78 1.81 6.64
C TYR A 133 19.96 0.48 5.89
N ARG A 134 20.86 0.50 4.89
CA ARG A 134 21.29 -0.69 4.17
C ARG A 134 22.78 -0.90 4.40
N GLU A 135 23.17 -2.16 4.52
CA GLU A 135 24.56 -2.55 4.62
C GLU A 135 24.99 -3.23 3.32
N THR A 136 26.22 -2.96 2.88
CA THR A 136 26.84 -3.68 1.76
C THR A 136 28.30 -3.93 2.09
N ILE A 137 28.82 -5.05 1.58
CA ILE A 137 30.24 -5.39 1.72
C ILE A 137 31.03 -4.77 0.57
N THR A 138 32.20 -4.20 0.87
CA THR A 138 33.04 -3.52 -0.13
C THR A 138 34.15 -4.42 -0.69
N THR A 139 34.45 -5.52 -0.02
CA THR A 139 35.57 -6.41 -0.38
C THR A 139 35.14 -7.87 -0.40
N ASN A 140 35.72 -8.62 -1.33
CA ASN A 140 35.54 -10.07 -1.40
C ASN A 140 36.24 -10.73 -0.21
N ALA A 141 35.54 -11.63 0.47
CA ALA A 141 36.10 -12.46 1.53
C ALA A 141 36.12 -13.93 1.09
N HIS A 142 37.24 -14.62 1.32
CA HIS A 142 37.32 -16.07 1.13
C HIS A 142 36.76 -16.78 2.36
N GLY A 143 35.62 -17.46 2.20
CA GLY A 143 35.06 -18.35 3.21
C GLY A 143 35.13 -19.81 2.74
N VAL A 144 35.71 -20.68 3.57
CA VAL A 144 35.56 -22.13 3.41
C VAL A 144 34.27 -22.51 4.14
N GLY A 145 33.17 -22.69 3.41
CA GLY A 145 31.94 -23.25 3.96
C GLY A 145 32.21 -24.64 4.52
N LYS A 146 31.63 -24.94 5.70
CA LYS A 146 31.74 -26.25 6.33
C LYS A 146 30.68 -27.21 5.77
#